data_AF-A0A7V3PSV7-F1
#
_entry.id   AF-A0A7V3PSV7-F1
#
_cell.length_a   1.000
_cell.length_b   1.000
_cell.length_c   1.000
_cell.angle_alpha   90.00
_cell.angle_beta   90.00
_cell.angle_gamma   90.00
#
_symmetry.space_group_name_H-M   'P 1'
#
loop_
_entity.id
_entity.type
_entity.pdbx_description
1 polymer ?
#
loop_
_entity_poly.entity_id
_entity_poly.type
_entity_poly.pdbx_seq_one_letter_code
_entity_poly.pdbx_strand_id
1 'polypeptide(L)' 'MALVVQKYGGTSVADIDRIKNVARRIVARRQQGDRLVVVVSAMGETTDRLNELAHSV' A
#
# COMPACT_ATOMS: atom_id res chain seq x y z
N MET A 1 -9.79 -20.90 -2.23
CA MET A 1 -10.45 -19.59 -2.00
C MET A 1 -10.34 -19.23 -0.54
N ALA A 2 -9.44 -18.32 -0.18
CA ALA A 2 -9.30 -17.78 1.18
C ALA A 2 -9.74 -16.31 1.26
N LEU A 3 -9.97 -15.79 2.47
CA LEU A 3 -10.01 -14.35 2.72
C LEU A 3 -8.63 -13.91 3.20
N VAL A 4 -7.97 -13.04 2.43
CA VAL A 4 -6.59 -12.62 2.67
C VAL A 4 -6.55 -11.11 2.89
N VAL A 5 -5.88 -10.69 3.96
CA VAL A 5 -5.59 -9.27 4.21
C VAL A 5 -4.14 -9.00 3.81
N GLN A 6 -3.91 -8.02 2.95
CA GLN A 6 -2.58 -7.60 2.53
C GLN A 6 -2.33 -6.16 2.97
N LYS A 7 -1.26 -5.94 3.74
CA LYS A 7 -0.81 -4.60 4.11
C LYS A 7 0.48 -4.24 3.37
N TYR A 8 0.50 -3.05 2.78
CA TYR A 8 1.68 -2.49 2.12
C TYR A 8 2.14 -1.23 2.86
N GLY A 9 3.40 -1.21 3.30
CA GLY A 9 4.01 -0.06 3.97
C GLY A 9 4.42 1.03 2.98
N GLY A 10 4.78 2.22 3.48
CA GLY A 10 5.11 3.38 2.65
C GLY A 10 6.21 3.12 1.62
N THR A 11 7.24 2.34 1.98
CA THR A 11 8.31 1.90 1.07
C THR A 11 7.81 0.99 -0.07
N SER A 12 6.73 0.24 0.15
CA SER A 12 6.11 -0.60 -0.89
C SER A 12 5.23 0.20 -1.86
N VAL A 13 4.92 1.45 -1.53
CA VAL A 13 4.09 2.36 -2.34
C VAL A 13 4.78 3.72 -2.53
N ALA A 14 6.11 3.77 -2.44
CA ALA A 14 6.86 5.02 -2.44
C ALA A 14 6.85 5.77 -3.78
N ASP A 15 6.64 5.04 -4.87
CA ASP A 15 6.62 5.56 -6.24
C ASP A 15 5.60 4.81 -7.11
N ILE A 16 5.36 5.34 -8.31
CA ILE A 16 4.37 4.83 -9.26
C ILE A 16 4.67 3.38 -9.66
N ASP A 17 5.94 3.03 -9.87
CA ASP A 17 6.33 1.70 -10.33
C ASP A 17 6.13 0.64 -9.24
N ARG A 18 6.41 1.00 -7.99
CA ARG A 18 6.10 0.18 -6.82
C ARG A 18 4.60 -0.01 -6.63
N ILE A 19 3.80 1.03 -6.82
CA ILE A 19 2.33 0.92 -6.77
C ILE A 19 1.82 -0.03 -7.87
N LYS A 20 2.32 0.11 -9.11
CA LYS A 20 2.00 -0.82 -10.21
C LYS A 20 2.42 -2.26 -9.86
N ASN A 21 3.55 -2.44 -9.18
CA ASN A 21 3.99 -3.77 -8.75
C ASN A 21 3.09 -4.37 -7.67
N VAL A 22 2.66 -3.57 -6.69
CA VAL A 22 1.67 -3.97 -5.68
C VAL A 22 0.35 -4.36 -6.35
N ALA A 23 -0.13 -3.56 -7.31
CA ALA A 23 -1.35 -3.84 -8.06
C ALA A 23 -1.27 -5.19 -8.81
N ARG A 24 -0.15 -5.48 -9.48
CA ARG A 24 0.07 -6.79 -10.13
C ARG A 24 -0.04 -7.96 -9.15
N ARG A 25 0.50 -7.83 -7.94
CA ARG A 25 0.43 -8.87 -6.90
C ARG A 25 -1.00 -9.08 -6.39
N ILE A 26 -1.77 -8.00 -6.23
CA ILE A 26 -3.18 -8.05 -5.82
C ILE A 26 -4.02 -8.76 -6.89
N VAL A 27 -3.83 -8.38 -8.17
CA VAL A 27 -4.54 -9.01 -9.30
C VAL A 27 -4.22 -10.50 -9.39
N ALA A 28 -2.95 -10.88 -9.28
CA ALA A 28 -2.56 -12.30 -9.33
C ALA A 28 -3.26 -13.13 -8.23
N ARG A 29 -3.36 -12.59 -7.01
CA ARG A 29 -4.09 -13.24 -5.90
C ARG A 29 -5.59 -13.31 -6.15
N ARG A 30 -6.18 -12.25 -6.71
CA ARG A 30 -7.59 -12.25 -7.08
C ARG A 30 -7.90 -13.31 -8.15
N GLN A 31 -7.02 -13.46 -9.14
CA GLN A 31 -7.12 -14.47 -10.19
C GLN A 31 -7.00 -15.91 -9.67
N GLN A 32 -6.27 -16.13 -8.57
CA GLN A 32 -6.22 -17.41 -7.86
C GLN A 32 -7.51 -17.73 -7.08
N GLY A 33 -8.49 -16.83 -7.11
CA GLY A 33 -9.79 -17.00 -6.44
C GLY A 33 -9.79 -16.55 -4.98
N ASP A 34 -8.77 -15.82 -4.51
CA ASP A 34 -8.78 -15.24 -3.16
C ASP A 34 -9.73 -14.03 -3.10
N ARG A 35 -10.37 -13.84 -1.95
CA ARG A 35 -11.02 -12.58 -1.56
C ARG A 35 -10.00 -11.74 -0.81
N LEU A 36 -9.89 -10.47 -1.15
CA LEU A 36 -8.81 -9.62 -0.68
C LEU A 36 -9.35 -8.38 0.04
N VAL A 37 -8.73 -8.04 1.16
CA VAL A 37 -8.76 -6.70 1.75
C VAL A 37 -7.35 -6.14 1.68
N VAL A 38 -7.20 -4.94 1.15
CA VAL A 38 -5.88 -4.32 0.95
C VAL A 38 -5.83 -3.03 1.75
N VAL A 39 -4.80 -2.90 2.59
CA VAL A 39 -4.52 -1.69 3.38
C VAL A 39 -3.16 -1.13 2.94
N VAL A 40 -3.11 0.17 2.68
CA VAL A 40 -1.87 0.87 2.32
C VAL A 40 -1.57 1.96 3.33
N SER A 41 -0.27 2.14 3.63
CA SER A 41 0.21 3.35 4.30
C SER A 41 0.32 4.51 3.29
N ALA A 42 0.55 5.73 3.79
CA ALA A 42 0.91 6.86 2.93
C ALA A 42 2.22 6.57 2.16
N MET A 43 2.43 7.25 1.03
CA MET A 43 3.57 7.00 0.14
C MET A 43 4.89 7.47 0.76
N GLY A 44 5.91 6.59 0.80
CA GLY A 44 7.23 6.95 1.31
C GLY A 44 7.18 7.58 2.71
N GLU A 45 7.78 8.76 2.86
CA GLU A 45 7.88 9.55 4.10
C GLU A 45 6.74 10.57 4.26
N THR A 46 5.64 10.43 3.50
CA THR A 46 4.55 11.42 3.50
C THR A 46 3.96 11.66 4.90
N THR A 47 3.82 10.60 5.71
CA THR A 47 3.31 10.75 7.08
C THR A 47 4.24 11.62 7.93
N ASP A 48 5.55 11.44 7.81
CA ASP A 48 6.54 12.20 8.58
C ASP A 48 6.51 13.68 8.15
N ARG A 49 6.45 13.94 6.84
CA ARG A 49 6.31 15.31 6.31
C ARG A 49 5.02 16.01 6.79
N LEU A 50 3.91 15.29 6.88
CA LEU A 50 2.66 15.84 7.42
C LEU A 50 2.77 16.12 8.93
N ASN A 51 3.44 15.24 9.67
CA ASN A 51 3.71 15.47 11.09
C ASN A 51 4.62 16.68 11.30
N GLU A 52 5.67 16.85 10.51
CA GLU A 52 6.54 18.03 10.56
C GLU A 52 5.76 19.32 10.32
N LEU A 53 4.88 19.34 9.30
CA LEU A 53 4.02 20.49 9.01
C LEU A 53 3.05 20.80 10.17
N ALA A 54 2.53 19.76 10.83
CA ALA A 54 1.64 19.95 11.98
C ALA A 54 2.36 20.56 13.19
N HIS A 55 3.67 20.36 13.33
CA HIS A 55 4.48 20.96 14.41
C HIS A 55 5.10 22.30 14.03
N SER A 56 4.93 22.76 12.78
CA SER A 56 5.45 24.05 12.31
C SER A 56 4.48 25.22 12.47
N VAL A 57 3.38 25.03 13.21
CA VAL A 57 2.33 26.04 13.46
C VAL A 57 2.21 26.38 14.94
#